data_AF-W9G1G8-F1
#
_entry.id   AF-W9G1G8-F1
#
_cell.length_a   1.000
_cell.length_b   1.000
_cell.length_c   1.000
_cell.angle_alpha   90.00
_cell.angle_beta   90.00
_cell.angle_gamma   90.00
#
_symmetry.space_group_name_H-M   'P 1'
#
loop_
_entity.id
_entity.type
_entity.pdbx_description
1 polymer ?
#
loop_
_entity_poly.entity_id
_entity_poly.type
_entity_poly.pdbx_seq_one_letter_code
_entity_poly.pdbx_strand_id
1 'polypeptide(L)'
;MGTTTLRLRSPGELITAIPYLLGFEPARSLVAVALKDGRLGLTSRIDLPDPGEPGRAARVLMPALRRENPDQVILIGYEDTRTALSWSVAWLRGLTTDA
;
A
#
# COMPACT_ATOMS: atom_id res chain seq x y z
N MET A 1 -9.21 -3.02 30.56
CA MET A 1 -8.12 -2.32 29.84
C MET A 1 -8.75 -1.41 28.81
N GLY A 2 -8.48 -0.09 28.87
CA GLY A 2 -8.89 0.81 27.80
C GLY A 2 -8.03 0.57 26.56
N THR A 3 -8.63 0.54 25.38
CA THR A 3 -7.90 0.49 24.11
C THR A 3 -7.62 1.92 23.64
N THR A 4 -6.35 2.27 23.47
CA THR A 4 -5.98 3.54 22.83
C THR A 4 -6.19 3.40 21.34
N THR A 5 -7.11 4.19 20.79
CA THR A 5 -7.40 4.19 19.35
C THR A 5 -6.60 5.30 18.67
N LEU A 6 -5.66 4.94 17.79
CA LEU A 6 -5.00 5.89 16.90
C LEU A 6 -5.91 6.16 15.69
N ARG A 7 -6.20 7.43 15.40
CA ARG A 7 -6.96 7.84 14.21
C ARG A 7 -6.04 8.56 13.24
N LEU A 8 -5.88 8.00 12.05
CA LEU A 8 -5.15 8.59 10.94
C LEU A 8 -6.14 9.30 10.03
N ARG A 9 -5.95 10.60 9.78
CA ARG A 9 -6.88 11.48 9.07
C ARG A 9 -6.33 12.04 7.76
N SER A 10 -5.08 11.77 7.46
CA SER A 10 -4.43 12.25 6.24
C SER A 10 -3.48 11.20 5.65
N PRO A 11 -3.18 11.28 4.35
CA PRO A 11 -2.15 10.44 3.73
C PRO A 11 -0.79 10.60 4.42
N GLY A 12 -0.43 11.82 4.85
CA GLY A 12 0.82 12.06 5.56
C GLY A 12 0.89 11.31 6.89
N GLU A 13 -0.17 11.36 7.70
CA GLU A 13 -0.27 10.60 8.94
C GLU A 13 -0.18 9.09 8.70
N LEU A 14 -0.84 8.60 7.63
CA LEU A 14 -0.77 7.20 7.27
C LEU A 14 0.66 6.77 6.90
N ILE A 15 1.33 7.52 6.01
CA ILE A 15 2.70 7.24 5.58
C ILE A 15 3.66 7.22 6.78
N THR A 16 3.51 8.16 7.72
CA THR A 16 4.29 8.18 8.96
C THR A 16 4.02 6.98 9.86
N ALA A 17 2.80 6.43 9.86
CA ALA A 17 2.45 5.27 10.67
C ALA A 17 2.99 3.94 10.08
N ILE A 18 3.21 3.85 8.77
CA ILE A 18 3.59 2.59 8.10
C ILE A 18 4.83 1.91 8.70
N PRO A 19 5.98 2.58 8.96
CA PRO A 19 7.14 1.90 9.51
C PRO A 19 6.86 1.23 10.86
N TYR A 20 6.03 1.87 11.68
CA TYR A 20 5.60 1.32 12.97
C TYR A 20 4.65 0.13 12.81
N LEU A 21 3.78 0.16 11.79
CA LEU A 21 2.89 -0.97 11.46
C LEU A 21 3.64 -2.18 10.89
N LEU A 22 4.75 -1.94 10.18
CA LEU A 22 5.62 -2.98 9.62
C LEU A 22 6.66 -3.49 10.63
N GLY A 23 7.06 -2.65 11.60
CA GLY A 23 8.16 -2.90 12.53
C GLY A 23 9.55 -2.59 11.97
N PHE A 24 9.65 -2.01 10.76
CA PHE A 24 10.90 -1.61 10.09
C PHE A 24 10.64 -0.51 9.06
N GLU A 25 11.70 0.20 8.65
CA GLU A 25 11.62 1.22 7.59
C GLU A 25 11.56 0.55 6.20
N PRO A 26 10.48 0.73 5.41
CA PRO A 26 10.38 0.15 4.09
C PRO A 26 11.25 0.90 3.07
N ALA A 27 12.04 0.16 2.29
CA ALA A 27 12.78 0.67 1.13
C ALA A 27 12.36 -0.07 -0.13
N ARG A 28 12.28 0.64 -1.27
CA ARG A 28 11.90 0.08 -2.59
C ARG A 28 10.73 -0.91 -2.52
N SER A 29 9.59 -0.46 -1.98
CA SER A 29 8.48 -1.31 -1.58
C SER A 29 7.14 -0.81 -2.12
N LEU A 30 6.22 -1.73 -2.38
CA LEU A 30 4.79 -1.42 -2.50
C LEU A 30 4.09 -1.89 -1.23
N VAL A 31 3.44 -0.97 -0.53
CA VAL A 31 2.65 -1.25 0.69
C VAL A 31 1.17 -1.14 0.35
N ALA A 32 0.41 -2.15 0.72
CA ALA A 32 -1.05 -2.17 0.65
C ALA A 32 -1.64 -2.10 2.05
N VAL A 33 -2.50 -1.11 2.29
CA VAL A 33 -3.29 -0.96 3.51
C VAL A 33 -4.74 -1.24 3.17
N ALA A 34 -5.30 -2.28 3.79
CA ALA A 34 -6.69 -2.66 3.63
C ALA A 34 -7.53 -2.11 4.79
N LEU A 35 -8.63 -1.46 4.43
CA LEU A 35 -9.57 -0.87 5.38
C LEU A 35 -10.91 -1.60 5.30
N LYS A 36 -11.55 -1.75 6.46
CA LYS A 36 -12.93 -2.19 6.58
C LYS A 36 -13.66 -1.25 7.54
N ASP A 37 -14.74 -0.61 7.08
CA ASP A 37 -15.50 0.37 7.86
C ASP A 37 -14.61 1.47 8.46
N GLY A 38 -13.60 1.92 7.68
CA GLY A 38 -12.62 2.92 8.11
C GLY A 38 -11.62 2.45 9.16
N ARG A 39 -11.55 1.15 9.45
CA ARG A 39 -10.57 0.54 10.35
C ARG A 39 -9.50 -0.22 9.57
N LEU A 40 -8.25 -0.04 9.99
CA LEU A 40 -7.12 -0.77 9.43
C LEU A 40 -7.17 -2.24 9.86
N GLY A 41 -7.20 -3.14 8.87
CA GLY A 41 -7.17 -4.59 9.09
C GLY A 41 -5.83 -5.21 8.67
N LEU A 42 -5.44 -4.99 7.42
CA LEU A 42 -4.19 -5.53 6.84
C LEU A 42 -3.25 -4.40 6.44
N THR A 43 -1.98 -4.55 6.80
CA THR A 43 -0.87 -3.82 6.18
C THR A 43 0.08 -4.86 5.61
N SER A 44 0.22 -4.90 4.30
CA SER A 44 1.08 -5.84 3.60
C SER A 44 2.13 -5.08 2.80
N ARG A 45 3.36 -5.57 2.84
CA ARG A 45 4.49 -5.01 2.09
C ARG A 45 5.03 -6.07 1.15
N ILE A 46 5.25 -5.68 -0.09
CA ILE A 46 5.99 -6.46 -1.07
C ILE A 46 7.14 -5.60 -1.61
N ASP A 47 8.14 -6.25 -2.18
CA ASP A 47 9.14 -5.53 -2.98
C ASP A 47 8.43 -4.84 -4.16
N LEU A 48 8.92 -3.66 -4.53
CA LEU A 48 8.41 -2.96 -5.70
C LEU A 48 8.68 -3.85 -6.93
N PRO A 49 7.65 -4.24 -7.70
CA PRO A 49 7.84 -5.12 -8.85
C PRO A 49 8.61 -4.40 -9.95
N ASP A 50 9.34 -5.18 -10.76
CA ASP A 50 10.01 -4.66 -11.94
C ASP A 50 9.00 -4.03 -12.92
N PRO A 51 9.37 -2.96 -13.63
CA PRO A 51 8.46 -2.26 -14.56
C PRO A 51 7.91 -3.16 -15.67
N GLY A 52 8.62 -4.24 -16.01
CA GLY A 52 8.19 -5.24 -17.00
C GLY A 52 7.10 -6.21 -16.51
N GLU A 53 6.75 -6.20 -15.22
CA GLU A 53 5.79 -7.14 -14.64
C GLU A 53 4.71 -6.45 -13.77
N PRO A 54 3.91 -5.52 -14.32
CA PRO A 54 2.91 -4.77 -13.55
C PRO A 54 1.89 -5.67 -12.83
N GLY A 55 1.58 -6.85 -13.39
CA GLY A 55 0.65 -7.82 -12.80
C GLY A 55 1.22 -8.62 -11.62
N ARG A 56 2.52 -8.53 -11.31
CA ARG A 56 3.13 -9.28 -10.19
C ARG A 56 2.62 -8.81 -8.84
N ALA A 57 2.49 -7.50 -8.63
CA ALA A 57 1.93 -6.95 -7.40
C ALA A 57 0.50 -7.45 -7.15
N ALA A 58 -0.36 -7.42 -8.18
CA ALA A 58 -1.73 -7.93 -8.08
C ALA A 58 -1.75 -9.43 -7.72
N ARG A 59 -0.95 -10.27 -8.40
CA ARG A 59 -0.88 -11.71 -8.09
C ARG A 59 -0.50 -12.00 -6.64
N VAL A 60 0.40 -11.21 -6.06
CA VAL A 60 0.86 -11.39 -4.67
C VAL A 60 -0.14 -10.83 -3.67
N LEU A 61 -0.71 -9.65 -3.92
CA LEU A 61 -1.57 -8.94 -2.96
C LEU A 61 -3.02 -9.45 -2.97
N MET A 62 -3.56 -9.82 -4.14
CA MET A 62 -4.98 -10.17 -4.29
C MET A 62 -5.45 -11.32 -3.39
N PRO A 63 -4.70 -12.43 -3.19
CA PRO A 63 -5.14 -13.48 -2.28
C PRO A 63 -5.36 -12.99 -0.84
N ALA A 64 -4.47 -12.14 -0.32
CA ALA A 64 -4.60 -11.58 1.01
C ALA A 64 -5.75 -10.57 1.09
N LEU A 65 -5.89 -9.70 0.09
CA LEU A 65 -6.96 -8.71 0.02
C LEU A 65 -8.34 -9.36 -0.11
N ARG A 66 -8.49 -10.42 -0.93
CA ARG A 66 -9.75 -11.17 -1.01
C ARG A 66 -10.14 -11.82 0.31
N ARG A 67 -9.17 -12.34 1.05
CA ARG A 67 -9.41 -12.93 2.37
C ARG A 67 -9.87 -11.89 3.38
N GLU A 68 -9.30 -10.69 3.36
CA GLU A 68 -9.75 -9.61 4.25
C GLU A 68 -11.06 -8.94 3.84
N ASN A 69 -11.45 -9.06 2.57
CA ASN A 69 -12.66 -8.46 2.03
C ASN A 69 -12.83 -6.96 2.41
N PRO A 70 -11.79 -6.12 2.19
CA PRO A 70 -11.83 -4.71 2.51
C PRO A 70 -12.80 -3.96 1.60
N ASP A 71 -13.35 -2.85 2.08
CA ASP A 71 -14.09 -1.91 1.25
C ASP A 71 -13.17 -0.87 0.58
N GLN A 72 -11.97 -0.67 1.12
CA GLN A 72 -10.97 0.24 0.56
C GLN A 72 -9.56 -0.33 0.68
N VAL A 73 -8.75 -0.07 -0.34
CA VAL A 73 -7.32 -0.40 -0.35
C VAL A 73 -6.53 0.84 -0.72
N ILE A 74 -5.54 1.18 0.09
CA ILE A 74 -4.59 2.26 -0.18
C ILE A 74 -3.26 1.62 -0.56
N LEU A 75 -2.71 2.01 -1.70
CA LEU A 75 -1.40 1.60 -2.18
C LEU A 75 -0.39 2.73 -2.00
N ILE A 76 0.76 2.42 -1.39
CA ILE A 76 1.83 3.37 -1.10
C ILE A 76 3.13 2.83 -1.69
N GLY A 77 3.72 3.57 -2.62
CA GLY A 77 5.03 3.27 -3.18
C GLY A 77 6.14 3.95 -2.40
N TYR A 78 7.08 3.16 -1.89
CA TYR A 78 8.34 3.62 -1.32
C TYR A 78 9.44 3.41 -2.34
N GLU A 79 10.14 4.48 -2.70
CA GLU A 79 11.20 4.47 -3.70
C GLU A 79 12.40 5.25 -3.15
N ASP A 80 13.61 4.71 -3.33
CA ASP A 80 14.85 5.35 -2.86
C ASP A 80 15.51 6.25 -3.91
N THR A 81 15.05 6.13 -5.16
CA THR A 81 15.62 6.83 -6.31
C THR A 81 14.78 8.05 -6.66
N ARG A 82 15.33 9.23 -6.39
CA ARG A 82 14.74 10.55 -6.72
C ARG A 82 14.48 10.75 -8.23
N THR A 83 15.07 9.91 -9.08
CA THR A 83 14.96 9.93 -10.55
C THR A 83 13.67 9.31 -11.09
N ALA A 84 12.87 8.62 -10.26
CA ALA A 84 11.73 7.83 -10.72
C ALA A 84 10.39 8.59 -10.87
N LEU A 85 10.33 9.88 -10.50
CA LEU A 85 9.08 10.64 -10.51
C LEU A 85 8.49 10.89 -11.91
N SER A 86 9.28 10.69 -12.97
CA SER A 86 8.80 10.85 -14.36
C SER A 86 8.09 9.61 -14.91
N TRP A 87 8.31 8.40 -14.39
CA TRP A 87 7.86 7.16 -15.05
C TRP A 87 7.08 6.19 -14.15
N SER A 88 7.20 6.27 -12.81
CA SER A 88 6.50 5.34 -11.90
C SER A 88 4.99 5.58 -11.79
N VAL A 89 4.49 6.77 -12.12
CA VAL A 89 3.05 7.07 -12.09
C VAL A 89 2.32 6.54 -13.34
N ALA A 90 3.04 6.19 -14.41
CA ALA A 90 2.44 5.75 -15.67
C ALA A 90 1.70 4.41 -15.52
N TRP A 91 2.18 3.48 -14.70
CA TRP A 91 1.48 2.23 -14.41
C TRP A 91 0.20 2.47 -13.59
N LEU A 92 0.19 3.42 -12.65
CA LEU A 92 -1.01 3.71 -11.84
C LEU A 92 -2.22 4.12 -12.71
N ARG A 93 -1.99 4.77 -13.86
CA ARG A 93 -3.06 5.10 -14.82
C ARG A 93 -3.67 3.88 -15.52
N GLY A 94 -2.93 2.77 -15.60
CA GLY A 94 -3.43 1.50 -16.13
C GLY A 94 -4.37 0.77 -15.15
N LEU A 95 -4.32 1.08 -13.85
CA LEU A 95 -5.19 0.47 -12.83
C LEU A 95 -6.55 1.16 -12.69
N THR A 96 -6.71 2.38 -13.21
CA THR A 96 -7.96 3.16 -13.10
C THR A 96 -8.88 3.01 -14.31
N THR A 97 -8.45 2.36 -15.40
CA THR A 97 -9.19 2.37 -16.68
C THR A 97 -9.98 1.08 -16.96
N ASP A 98 -9.87 0.05 -16.11
CA ASP A 98 -10.72 -1.14 -16.18
C ASP A 98 -11.42 -1.36 -14.83
N ALA A 99 -12.48 -0.59 -14.59
CA ALA A 99 -13.53 -0.87 -13.61
C ALA A 99 -14.86 -0.30 -14.11
#